data_AF-A0A7X5DZK9-F1
#
_entry.id   AF-A0A7X5DZK9-F1
#
_cell.length_a   1.000
_cell.length_b   1.000
_cell.length_c   1.000
_cell.angle_alpha   90.00
_cell.angle_beta   90.00
_cell.angle_gamma   90.00
#
_symmetry.space_group_name_H-M   'P 1'
#
loop_
_entity.id
_entity.type
_entity.pdbx_description
1 polymer ?
#
loop_
_entity_poly.entity_id
_entity_poly.type
_entity_poly.pdbx_seq_one_letter_code
_entity_poly.pdbx_strand_id
1 'polypeptide(L)'
;MLKPSMNELMARVNNRYLLVNLAAQRARDLSDESEEAGEKLPDKAVKLALDEIADGEIVYCEGPRIVPQPEEMAEGAEDLAEGDAEVVDTFAEAAESMPEEI
;
A
#
# COMPACT_ATOMS: atom_id res chain seq x y z
N MET A 1 -19.52 0.15 17.55
CA MET A 1 -19.82 0.47 16.13
C MET A 1 -18.55 1.05 15.53
N LEU A 2 -18.16 0.62 14.32
CA LEU A 2 -17.14 1.36 13.57
C LEU A 2 -17.74 2.72 13.20
N LYS A 3 -17.10 3.79 13.65
CA LYS A 3 -17.32 5.14 13.16
C LYS A 3 -16.09 5.49 12.30
N PRO A 4 -16.28 6.08 11.12
CA PRO A 4 -17.56 6.41 10.47
C PRO A 4 -18.24 5.17 9.86
N SER A 5 -19.53 5.28 9.56
CA SER A 5 -20.30 4.22 8.90
C SER A 5 -20.07 4.24 7.39
N MET A 6 -20.21 3.08 6.75
CA MET A 6 -20.03 2.98 5.29
C MET A 6 -21.00 3.86 4.51
N ASN A 7 -22.21 4.08 5.03
CA ASN A 7 -23.21 4.93 4.38
C ASN A 7 -22.78 6.41 4.37
N GLU A 8 -22.16 6.89 5.45
CA GLU A 8 -21.64 8.27 5.54
C GLU A 8 -20.49 8.48 4.55
N LEU A 9 -19.57 7.50 4.46
CA LEU A 9 -18.46 7.54 3.51
C LEU A 9 -18.92 7.51 2.05
N MET A 10 -19.94 6.69 1.75
CA MET A 10 -20.51 6.59 0.41
C MET A 10 -21.28 7.85 -0.03
N ALA A 11 -21.81 8.63 0.91
CA ALA A 11 -22.43 9.91 0.59
C ALA A 11 -21.41 10.97 0.13
N ARG A 12 -20.14 10.80 0.52
CA ARG A 12 -19.02 11.68 0.12
C ARG A 12 -18.34 11.18 -1.15
N VAL A 13 -18.05 9.89 -1.20
CA VAL A 13 -17.39 9.23 -2.33
C VAL A 13 -18.30 8.12 -2.87
N ASN A 14 -18.99 8.39 -3.97
CA ASN A 14 -19.96 7.47 -4.58
C ASN A 14 -19.37 6.19 -5.19
N ASN A 15 -18.07 5.94 -5.01
CA ASN A 15 -17.37 4.76 -5.51
C ASN A 15 -16.54 4.12 -4.40
N ARG A 16 -16.80 2.85 -4.11
CA ARG A 16 -16.14 2.10 -3.02
C ARG A 16 -14.65 1.91 -3.24
N TYR A 17 -14.23 1.61 -4.48
CA TYR A 17 -12.81 1.43 -4.80
C TYR A 17 -12.06 2.74 -4.70
N LEU A 18 -12.72 3.81 -5.15
CA LEU A 18 -12.17 5.15 -5.06
C LEU A 18 -11.99 5.61 -3.62
N LEU A 19 -12.98 5.34 -2.76
CA LEU A 19 -12.90 5.61 -1.33
C LEU A 19 -11.67 4.94 -0.71
N VAL A 20 -11.42 3.67 -1.04
CA VAL A 20 -10.26 2.93 -0.53
C VAL A 20 -8.96 3.55 -1.01
N ASN A 21 -8.86 3.90 -2.28
CA ASN A 21 -7.65 4.55 -2.83
C ASN A 21 -7.40 5.91 -2.17
N LEU A 22 -8.44 6.73 -2.01
CA LEU A 22 -8.37 8.05 -1.37
C LEU A 22 -7.94 7.93 0.09
N ALA A 23 -8.58 7.03 0.86
CA ALA A 23 -8.24 6.81 2.25
C ALA A 23 -6.82 6.25 2.43
N ALA A 24 -6.38 5.36 1.53
CA ALA A 24 -5.03 4.82 1.54
C ALA A 24 -3.97 5.89 1.23
N GLN A 25 -4.25 6.77 0.27
CA GLN A 25 -3.36 7.88 -0.05
C GLN A 25 -3.25 8.82 1.15
N ARG A 26 -4.39 9.29 1.68
CA ARG A 26 -4.38 10.20 2.83
C ARG A 26 -3.71 9.58 4.07
N ALA A 27 -3.92 8.30 4.33
CA ALA A 27 -3.28 7.63 5.45
C ALA A 27 -1.75 7.59 5.34
N ARG A 28 -1.19 7.57 4.13
CA ARG A 28 0.26 7.69 3.92
C ARG A 28 0.71 9.11 4.24
N ASP A 29 0.03 10.11 3.69
CA ASP A 29 0.35 11.52 3.96
C ASP A 29 0.37 11.80 5.48
N LEU A 30 -0.63 11.34 6.22
CA LEU A 30 -0.68 11.47 7.68
C LEU A 30 0.46 10.75 8.41
N SER A 31 0.89 9.60 7.88
CA SER A 31 2.01 8.84 8.47
C SER A 31 3.33 9.57 8.22
N ASP A 32 3.53 10.07 7.00
CA ASP A 32 4.72 10.82 6.61
C ASP A 32 4.79 12.15 7.40
N GLU A 33 3.68 12.89 7.52
CA GLU A 33 3.57 14.11 8.34
C GLU A 33 3.96 13.85 9.81
N SER A 34 3.53 12.70 10.36
CA SER A 34 3.86 12.27 11.73
C SER A 34 5.33 11.92 11.90
N GLU A 35 5.93 11.26 10.91
CA GLU A 35 7.36 10.93 10.90
C GLU A 35 8.22 12.19 10.78
N GLU A 36 7.85 13.14 9.92
CA GLU A 36 8.55 14.42 9.73
C GLU A 36 8.47 15.32 10.97
N ALA A 37 7.30 15.40 11.61
CA ALA A 37 7.11 16.14 12.85
C ALA A 37 7.77 15.46 14.06
N GLY A 38 8.03 14.14 13.98
CA GLY A 38 8.50 13.32 15.09
C GLY A 38 7.44 13.10 16.18
N GLU A 39 6.18 13.44 15.91
CA GLU A 39 5.06 13.29 16.84
C GLU A 39 4.20 12.10 16.44
N LYS A 40 3.86 11.24 17.40
CA LYS A 40 3.04 10.06 17.12
C LYS A 40 1.57 10.44 16.88
N LEU A 41 0.98 9.90 15.81
CA LEU A 41 -0.46 10.04 15.54
C LEU A 41 -1.32 9.61 16.75
N PRO A 42 -2.42 10.35 17.03
CA PRO A 42 -3.32 10.05 18.14
C PRO A 42 -4.08 8.73 17.93
N ASP A 43 -4.28 8.33 16.68
CA ASP A 43 -5.00 7.13 16.26
C ASP A 43 -4.34 6.54 15.00
N LYS A 44 -4.81 5.39 14.54
CA LYS A 44 -4.32 4.78 13.29
C LYS A 44 -4.58 5.74 12.11
N ALA A 45 -3.58 5.94 11.26
CA ALA A 45 -3.69 6.84 10.11
C ALA A 45 -4.92 6.57 9.21
N VAL A 46 -5.23 5.29 8.96
CA VAL A 46 -6.42 4.89 8.17
C VAL A 46 -7.73 5.33 8.83
N LYS A 47 -7.80 5.34 10.16
CA LYS A 47 -8.99 5.79 10.88
C LYS A 47 -9.16 7.30 10.73
N LEU A 48 -8.09 8.06 10.96
CA LEU A 48 -8.08 9.51 10.79
C LEU A 48 -8.46 9.93 9.37
N ALA A 49 -7.90 9.26 8.35
CA ALA A 49 -8.27 9.51 6.96
C ALA A 49 -9.76 9.26 6.67
N LEU A 50 -10.36 8.21 7.25
CA LEU A 50 -11.79 7.95 7.09
C LEU A 50 -12.64 9.01 7.80
N ASP A 51 -12.22 9.47 8.98
CA ASP A 51 -12.87 10.54 9.72
C ASP A 51 -12.84 11.86 8.90
N GLU A 52 -11.67 12.26 8.38
CA GLU A 52 -11.51 13.45 7.52
C GLU A 52 -12.38 13.38 6.24
N ILE A 53 -12.50 12.20 5.62
CA ILE A 53 -13.39 11.99 4.47
C ILE A 53 -14.86 12.12 4.88
N ALA A 54 -15.26 11.58 6.03
CA ALA A 54 -16.63 11.68 6.52
C ALA A 54 -17.02 13.13 6.86
N ASP A 55 -16.09 13.88 7.47
CA ASP A 55 -16.22 15.31 7.78
C ASP A 55 -16.18 16.18 6.52
N GLY A 56 -15.60 15.64 5.43
CA GLY A 56 -15.55 16.28 4.12
C GLY A 56 -14.43 17.29 3.98
N GLU A 57 -13.41 17.19 4.82
CA GLU A 57 -12.16 17.94 4.70
C GLU A 57 -11.40 17.51 3.45
N ILE A 58 -11.59 16.25 3.05
CA ILE A 58 -10.98 15.66 1.86
C ILE A 58 -12.06 15.33 0.84
N VAL A 59 -11.85 15.83 -0.38
CA VAL A 59 -12.72 15.60 -1.54
C VAL A 59 -11.87 15.01 -2.65
N TYR A 60 -12.39 13.98 -3.31
CA TYR A 60 -11.74 13.43 -4.48
C TYR A 60 -11.81 14.41 -5.66
N CYS A 61 -10.66 14.68 -6.27
CA CYS A 61 -10.52 15.42 -7.51
C CYS A 61 -10.16 14.45 -8.63
N GLU A 62 -10.91 14.43 -9.72
CA GLU A 62 -10.48 13.68 -10.91
C GLU A 62 -9.20 14.31 -11.48
N GLY A 63 -8.10 13.56 -11.44
CA GLY A 63 -6.84 13.95 -12.07
C GLY A 63 -6.95 13.93 -13.60
N PRO A 64 -6.01 14.57 -14.31
CA PRO A 64 -5.97 14.51 -15.76
C PRO A 64 -5.87 13.05 -16.22
N ARG A 65 -6.74 12.65 -17.16
CA ARG A 65 -6.69 11.30 -17.75
C ARG A 65 -5.36 11.15 -18.47
N ILE A 66 -4.45 10.37 -17.88
CA ILE A 66 -3.22 9.97 -18.55
C ILE A 66 -3.63 9.00 -19.66
N VAL A 67 -3.56 9.48 -20.90
CA VAL A 67 -3.63 8.58 -22.05
C VAL A 67 -2.27 7.90 -22.14
N PRO A 68 -2.18 6.57 -22.04
CA PRO A 68 -0.91 5.89 -22.18
C PRO A 68 -0.37 6.22 -23.58
N GLN A 69 0.78 6.89 -23.64
CA GLN A 69 1.45 7.07 -24.91
C GLN A 69 2.02 5.69 -25.30
N PRO A 70 1.81 5.23 -26.54
CA PRO A 70 2.20 3.87 -26.96
C PRO A 70 3.71 3.59 -26.90
N GLU A 71 4.53 4.58 -26.57
CA GLU A 71 5.99 4.54 -26.68
C GLU A 71 6.67 3.97 -25.42
N GLU A 72 6.06 4.05 -24.24
CA GLU A 72 6.69 3.65 -22.96
C GLU A 72 6.51 2.16 -22.60
N MET A 73 5.75 1.40 -23.39
CA MET A 73 5.54 -0.04 -23.14
C MET A 73 6.69 -0.94 -23.65
N ALA A 74 7.67 -0.38 -24.36
CA ALA A 74 8.76 -1.16 -24.95
C ALA A 74 9.98 -1.33 -24.02
N GLU A 75 10.25 -0.36 -23.13
CA GLU A 75 11.56 -0.27 -22.45
C GLU A 75 11.61 -0.96 -21.06
N GLY A 76 10.46 -1.36 -20.50
CA GLY A 76 10.40 -1.99 -19.18
C GLY A 76 10.49 -3.52 -19.16
N ALA A 77 10.55 -4.18 -20.32
CA ALA A 77 10.51 -5.63 -20.42
C ALA A 77 11.91 -6.28 -20.48
N GLU A 78 12.97 -5.49 -20.61
CA GLU A 78 14.32 -5.98 -20.88
C GLU A 78 15.17 -6.26 -19.63
N ASP A 79 14.74 -5.81 -18.44
CA ASP A 79 15.55 -5.91 -17.20
C ASP A 79 15.23 -7.13 -16.30
N LEU A 80 14.38 -8.05 -16.76
CA LEU A 80 14.05 -9.30 -16.04
C LEU A 80 14.75 -10.54 -16.62
N ALA A 81 15.58 -10.40 -17.65
CA ALA A 81 16.21 -11.54 -18.33
C ALA A 81 17.59 -11.93 -17.78
N GLU A 82 18.25 -11.09 -16.97
CA GLU A 82 19.60 -11.37 -16.45
C GLU A 82 19.67 -11.21 -14.92
N GLY A 83 18.79 -11.94 -14.22
CA GLY A 83 18.97 -12.25 -12.80
C GLY A 83 19.39 -13.71 -12.67
N ASP A 84 20.70 -13.95 -12.56
CA ASP A 84 21.30 -15.27 -12.40
C ASP A 84 20.58 -16.11 -11.33
N ALA A 85 20.20 -17.33 -11.73
CA ALA A 85 19.64 -18.36 -10.87
C ALA A 85 20.71 -18.95 -9.95
N GLU A 86 21.20 -18.19 -8.98
CA GLU A 86 22.04 -18.68 -7.89
C GLU A 86 21.42 -18.29 -6.53
N VAL A 87 20.21 -18.79 -6.27
CA VAL A 87 19.77 -18.99 -4.87
C VAL A 87 20.22 -20.39 -4.50
N VAL A 88 21.44 -20.46 -3.99
CA VAL A 88 22.08 -21.64 -3.43
C VAL A 88 21.16 -22.32 -2.41
N ASP A 89 20.85 -23.59 -2.67
CA ASP A 89 20.11 -24.54 -1.85
C ASP A 89 20.84 -24.81 -0.52
N THR A 90 20.83 -23.82 0.38
CA THR A 90 21.56 -23.84 1.67
C THR A 90 20.68 -24.28 2.84
N PHE A 91 19.58 -24.99 2.58
CA PHE A 91 18.72 -25.54 3.63
C PHE A 91 18.68 -27.07 3.68
N ALA A 92 19.33 -27.78 2.75
CA ALA A 92 19.27 -29.24 2.64
C ALA A 92 20.39 -30.00 3.38
N GLU A 93 21.45 -29.34 3.87
CA GLU A 93 22.66 -30.02 4.37
C GLU A 93 22.76 -30.19 5.90
N ALA A 94 21.69 -29.95 6.66
CA ALA A 94 21.70 -30.04 8.12
C ALA A 94 21.08 -31.33 8.72
N ALA A 95 20.66 -32.30 7.89
CA ALA A 95 19.87 -33.45 8.35
C ALA A 95 20.60 -34.82 8.31
N GLU A 96 21.82 -34.94 7.79
CA GLU A 96 22.43 -36.26 7.54
C GLU A 96 23.72 -36.58 8.30
N SER A 97 24.05 -35.85 9.36
CA SER A 97 25.14 -36.24 10.28
C SER A 97 24.65 -36.40 11.72
N MET A 98 23.83 -37.41 11.98
CA MET A 98 23.79 -38.02 13.32
C MET A 98 24.51 -39.37 13.26
N PRO A 99 25.63 -39.55 13.99
CA PRO A 99 26.27 -40.85 14.07
C PRO A 99 25.41 -41.83 14.89
N GLU A 100 25.09 -42.98 14.30
CA GLU A 100 24.65 -44.17 15.04
C GLU A 100 25.86 -44.84 15.70
N GLU A 101 25.93 -44.80 17.03
CA GLU A 101 26.68 -45.69 17.93
C GLU A 101 26.27 -45.27 19.36
N ILE A 102 25.81 -46.09 20.32
CA ILE A 102 25.95 -47.52 20.68
C ILE A 102 24.64 -48.00 21.32
#